data_AF-A0A4Q0I9K3-F1
#
_entry.id   AF-A0A4Q0I9K3-F1
#
_cell.length_a   1.000
_cell.length_b   1.000
_cell.length_c   1.000
_cell.angle_alpha   90.00
_cell.angle_beta   90.00
_cell.angle_gamma   90.00
#
_symmetry.space_group_name_H-M   'P 1'
#
loop_
_entity.id
_entity.type
_entity.pdbx_description
1 polymer ?
#
loop_
_entity_poly.entity_id
_entity_poly.type
_entity_poly.pdbx_seq_one_letter_code
_entity_poly.pdbx_strand_id
1 'polypeptide(L)'
;DRAGNHYTQEETDSILPLFYVRQLMADERFPDSIMGVAVTPREVQHTNFNFRISAPDINTSAVPLYPLLESMSKRVELKMPDDVFRITPTGIEFIVMESNSVDEAKSRRFTEALTKKSFRFPARYVAGNPT
;
A
#
# COMPACT_ATOMS: atom_id res chain seq x y z
N ASP A 1 -6.62 3.76 21.15
CA ASP A 1 -7.89 4.48 20.84
C ASP A 1 -7.89 5.81 21.59
N ARG A 2 -9.02 6.54 21.61
CA ARG A 2 -9.15 7.80 22.40
C ARG A 2 -9.09 7.59 23.92
N ALA A 3 -9.19 6.35 24.40
CA ALA A 3 -9.09 5.97 25.79
C ALA A 3 -7.67 5.48 26.19
N GLY A 4 -6.74 5.42 25.24
CA GLY A 4 -5.36 4.97 25.48
C GLY A 4 -5.12 3.47 25.28
N ASN A 5 -6.11 2.71 24.79
CA ASN A 5 -5.92 1.28 24.50
C ASN A 5 -5.04 1.09 23.26
N HIS A 6 -4.10 0.15 23.34
CA HIS A 6 -3.28 -0.28 22.20
C HIS A 6 -3.85 -1.58 21.65
N TYR A 7 -4.07 -1.59 20.34
CA TYR A 7 -4.55 -2.77 19.63
C TYR A 7 -3.45 -3.24 18.69
N THR A 8 -3.29 -4.55 18.61
CA THR A 8 -2.58 -5.18 17.52
C THR A 8 -3.29 -4.90 16.19
N GLN A 9 -2.57 -5.13 15.10
CA GLN A 9 -3.15 -4.97 13.76
C GLN A 9 -4.33 -5.93 13.56
N GLU A 10 -4.22 -7.16 14.05
CA GLU A 10 -5.28 -8.18 13.95
C GLU A 10 -6.55 -7.78 14.70
N GLU A 11 -6.41 -7.21 15.89
CA GLU A 11 -7.53 -6.68 16.68
C GLU A 11 -8.16 -5.46 16.00
N THR A 12 -7.35 -4.58 15.41
CA THR A 12 -7.84 -3.42 14.67
C THR A 12 -8.69 -3.84 13.47
N ASP A 13 -8.23 -4.86 12.74
CA ASP A 13 -8.98 -5.44 11.61
C ASP A 13 -10.36 -5.92 12.07
N SER A 14 -10.44 -6.60 13.23
CA SER A 14 -11.69 -7.09 13.82
C SER A 14 -12.60 -5.99 14.38
N ILE A 15 -12.04 -4.88 14.89
CA ILE A 15 -12.81 -3.74 15.41
C ILE A 15 -13.54 -2.99 14.28
N LEU A 16 -12.96 -2.99 13.08
CA LEU A 16 -13.49 -2.30 11.89
C LEU A 16 -13.86 -3.30 10.78
N PRO A 17 -14.83 -4.21 11.02
CA PRO A 17 -15.06 -5.35 10.14
C PRO A 17 -15.60 -4.97 8.76
N LEU A 18 -16.34 -3.85 8.68
CA LEU A 18 -16.82 -3.29 7.40
C LEU A 18 -15.71 -2.60 6.60
N PHE A 19 -14.62 -2.18 7.24
CA PHE A 19 -13.47 -1.59 6.54
C PHE A 19 -12.54 -2.69 6.03
N TYR A 20 -12.22 -3.68 6.88
CA TYR A 20 -11.26 -4.74 6.60
C TYR A 20 -11.88 -6.06 6.11
N VAL A 21 -13.06 -5.99 5.47
CA VAL A 21 -13.83 -7.17 5.01
C VAL A 21 -12.95 -8.16 4.24
N ARG A 22 -12.13 -7.67 3.30
CA ARG A 22 -11.28 -8.54 2.46
C ARG A 22 -10.22 -9.28 3.28
N GLN A 23 -9.59 -8.59 4.22
CA GLN A 23 -8.56 -9.18 5.10
C GLN A 23 -9.20 -10.19 6.06
N LEU A 24 -10.30 -9.82 6.71
CA LEU A 24 -11.02 -10.72 7.62
C LEU A 24 -11.56 -11.97 6.92
N MET A 25 -11.97 -11.85 5.66
CA MET A 25 -12.37 -13.00 4.85
C MET A 25 -11.21 -13.94 4.53
N ALA A 26 -10.05 -13.39 4.16
CA ALA A 26 -8.86 -14.19 3.91
C ALA A 26 -8.34 -14.89 5.17
N ASP A 27 -8.52 -14.27 6.33
CA ASP A 27 -8.13 -14.83 7.62
C ASP A 27 -9.22 -15.70 8.26
N GLU A 28 -10.39 -15.90 7.61
CA GLU A 28 -11.56 -16.61 8.15
C GLU A 28 -12.08 -16.04 9.50
N ARG A 29 -11.92 -14.74 9.73
CA ARG A 29 -12.29 -14.01 10.96
C ARG A 29 -13.46 -13.03 10.79
N PHE A 30 -14.13 -13.04 9.64
CA PHE A 30 -15.26 -12.15 9.43
C PHE A 30 -16.42 -12.52 10.39
N PRO A 31 -16.99 -11.55 11.14
CA PRO A 31 -18.03 -11.86 12.11
C PRO A 31 -19.32 -12.30 11.43
N ASP A 32 -20.06 -13.21 12.07
CA ASP A 32 -21.39 -13.64 11.64
C ASP A 32 -22.48 -12.61 11.94
N SER A 33 -22.18 -11.66 12.83
CA SER A 33 -23.09 -10.63 13.29
C SER A 33 -22.36 -9.34 13.69
N ILE A 34 -22.99 -8.19 13.42
CA ILE A 34 -22.53 -6.87 13.88
C ILE A 34 -23.65 -6.27 14.70
N MET A 35 -23.35 -5.91 15.96
CA MET A 35 -24.34 -5.36 16.90
C MET A 35 -25.61 -6.25 17.06
N GLY A 36 -25.44 -7.57 16.96
CA GLY A 36 -26.54 -8.55 17.05
C GLY A 36 -27.35 -8.74 15.77
N VAL A 37 -27.01 -8.04 14.68
CA VAL A 37 -27.62 -8.23 13.36
C VAL A 37 -26.75 -9.17 12.54
N ALA A 38 -27.34 -10.26 12.04
CA ALA A 38 -26.65 -11.18 11.16
C ALA A 38 -26.13 -10.46 9.91
N VAL A 39 -24.89 -10.73 9.53
CA VAL A 39 -24.26 -10.10 8.37
C VAL A 39 -23.48 -11.15 7.58
N THR A 40 -23.57 -11.07 6.26
CA THR A 40 -22.74 -11.87 5.38
C THR A 40 -21.70 -11.00 4.65
N PRO A 41 -20.53 -11.57 4.31
CA PRO A 41 -19.52 -10.86 3.52
C PRO A 41 -20.05 -10.35 2.18
N ARG A 42 -20.96 -11.11 1.55
CA ARG A 42 -21.59 -10.77 0.28
C ARG A 42 -22.47 -9.53 0.39
N GLU A 43 -23.29 -9.44 1.43
CA GLU A 43 -24.12 -8.26 1.67
C GLU A 43 -23.25 -7.02 1.86
N VAL A 44 -22.17 -7.13 2.63
CA VAL A 44 -21.24 -6.00 2.85
C VAL A 44 -20.57 -5.59 1.54
N GLN A 45 -20.09 -6.52 0.72
CA GLN A 45 -19.49 -6.17 -0.58
C GLN A 45 -20.44 -5.43 -1.52
N HIS A 46 -21.75 -5.73 -1.47
CA HIS A 46 -22.76 -5.11 -2.33
C HIS A 46 -23.27 -3.76 -1.81
N THR A 47 -23.25 -3.54 -0.49
CA THR A 47 -23.90 -2.40 0.15
C THR A 47 -22.94 -1.38 0.74
N ASN A 48 -21.70 -1.80 1.02
CA ASN A 48 -20.71 -0.95 1.66
C ASN A 48 -20.01 -0.06 0.63
N PHE A 49 -20.02 1.24 0.89
CA PHE A 49 -19.35 2.23 0.07
C PHE A 49 -18.43 3.06 0.97
N ASN A 50 -17.12 2.96 0.73
CA ASN A 50 -16.13 3.78 1.42
C ASN A 50 -15.69 4.91 0.50
N PHE A 51 -15.87 6.15 0.95
CA PHE A 51 -15.40 7.32 0.23
C PHE A 51 -14.25 7.96 1.02
N ARG A 52 -13.11 8.12 0.34
CA ARG A 52 -11.93 8.80 0.89
C ARG A 52 -11.63 9.98 -0.01
N ILE A 53 -11.70 11.18 0.55
CA ILE A 53 -11.07 12.37 -0.01
C ILE A 53 -9.87 12.67 0.86
N SER A 54 -8.72 12.86 0.24
CA SER A 54 -7.52 13.40 0.85
C SER A 54 -7.14 14.72 0.20
N ALA A 55 -6.50 15.62 0.97
CA ALA A 55 -6.07 16.92 0.46
C ALA A 55 -5.18 16.85 -0.82
N PRO A 56 -4.33 15.83 -1.00
CA PRO A 56 -3.59 15.62 -2.24
C PRO A 56 -4.47 15.39 -3.49
N ASP A 57 -5.71 14.90 -3.32
CA ASP A 57 -6.60 14.56 -4.44
C ASP A 57 -7.16 15.79 -5.19
N ILE A 58 -6.96 17.00 -4.63
CA ILE A 58 -7.56 18.23 -5.16
C ILE A 58 -6.51 19.19 -5.75
N ASN A 59 -5.37 19.42 -5.08
CA ASN A 59 -4.44 20.49 -5.44
C ASN A 59 -2.97 20.19 -5.06
N THR A 60 -2.39 19.08 -5.54
CA THR A 60 -0.97 18.78 -5.26
C THR A 60 -0.16 18.58 -6.54
N SER A 61 0.99 19.25 -6.61
CA SER A 61 2.05 18.93 -7.56
C SER A 61 2.64 17.57 -7.17
N ALA A 62 2.50 16.57 -8.05
CA ALA A 62 3.02 15.24 -7.78
C ALA A 62 4.55 15.28 -7.66
N VAL A 63 5.09 14.99 -6.48
CA VAL A 63 6.52 14.73 -6.32
C VAL A 63 6.79 13.38 -7.00
N PRO A 64 7.78 13.25 -7.90
CA PRO A 64 8.04 12.03 -8.65
C PRO A 64 8.74 10.96 -7.79
N LEU A 65 8.09 10.59 -6.68
CA LEU A 65 8.44 9.53 -5.75
C LEU A 65 7.37 8.46 -5.84
N TYR A 66 7.79 7.22 -6.11
CA TYR A 66 6.90 6.13 -6.40
C TYR A 66 7.16 4.97 -5.45
N PRO A 67 6.14 4.37 -4.82
CA PRO A 67 6.32 3.14 -4.07
C PRO A 67 6.52 1.96 -5.04
N LEU A 68 7.39 1.01 -4.66
CA LEU A 68 7.46 -0.29 -5.33
C LEU A 68 6.86 -1.34 -4.39
N LEU A 69 5.62 -1.73 -4.67
CA LEU A 69 4.85 -2.65 -3.85
C LEU A 69 5.29 -4.11 -4.08
N GLU A 70 5.45 -4.87 -2.99
CA GLU A 70 5.77 -6.29 -3.06
C GLU A 70 4.51 -7.10 -3.41
N SER A 71 4.59 -7.84 -4.53
CA SER A 71 3.50 -8.67 -5.04
C SER A 71 3.08 -9.81 -4.11
N MET A 72 4.00 -10.30 -3.25
CA MET A 72 3.75 -11.35 -2.27
C MET A 72 3.61 -10.79 -0.85
N SER A 73 2.77 -9.76 -0.69
CA SER A 73 2.34 -9.34 0.66
C SER A 73 1.66 -10.53 1.36
N LYS A 74 1.99 -10.78 2.64
CA LYS A 74 1.25 -11.74 3.48
C LYS A 74 -0.20 -11.28 3.79
N ARG A 75 -0.62 -10.15 3.24
CA ARG A 75 -1.94 -9.56 3.39
C ARG A 75 -2.63 -9.42 2.04
N VAL A 76 -3.96 -9.37 2.08
CA VAL A 76 -4.77 -9.10 0.88
C VAL A 76 -4.48 -7.70 0.35
N GLU A 77 -4.24 -6.74 1.24
CA GLU A 77 -3.75 -5.42 0.88
C GLU A 77 -2.23 -5.38 0.78
N LEU A 78 -1.72 -4.70 -0.24
CA LEU A 78 -0.30 -4.47 -0.43
C LEU A 78 0.24 -3.59 0.71
N LYS A 79 1.25 -4.08 1.42
CA LYS A 79 1.93 -3.29 2.46
C LYS A 79 2.72 -2.17 1.79
N MET A 80 2.59 -0.95 2.31
CA MET A 80 3.45 0.16 1.90
C MET A 80 4.92 -0.18 2.23
N PRO A 81 5.85 0.00 1.28
CA PRO A 81 7.27 -0.21 1.51
C PRO A 81 7.81 0.85 2.48
N ASP A 82 8.96 0.58 3.10
CA ASP A 82 9.68 1.54 3.96
C ASP A 82 10.50 2.55 3.13
N ASP A 83 10.56 2.36 1.81
CA ASP A 83 11.22 3.22 0.84
C ASP A 83 10.35 3.54 -0.38
N VAL A 84 10.71 4.64 -1.05
CA VAL A 84 10.13 5.06 -2.33
C VAL A 84 11.25 5.22 -3.34
N PHE A 85 10.97 5.08 -4.63
CA PHE A 85 11.98 5.31 -5.65
C PHE A 85 11.72 6.57 -6.48
N ARG A 86 12.79 7.13 -7.04
CA ARG A 86 12.76 8.11 -8.11
C ARG A 86 13.59 7.65 -9.29
N ILE A 87 13.27 8.19 -10.45
CA ILE A 87 14.07 8.00 -11.67
C ILE A 87 15.00 9.18 -11.84
N THR A 88 16.28 8.91 -12.07
CA THR A 88 17.31 9.90 -12.38
C THR A 88 17.78 9.74 -13.84
N PRO A 89 18.57 10.68 -14.38
CA PRO A 89 19.12 10.54 -15.72
C PRO A 89 19.99 9.29 -15.92
N THR A 90 20.56 8.74 -14.85
CA THR A 90 21.54 7.64 -14.90
C THR A 90 21.06 6.36 -14.25
N GLY A 91 19.93 6.35 -13.53
CA GLY A 91 19.46 5.16 -12.84
C GLY A 91 18.15 5.34 -12.08
N ILE A 92 17.91 4.39 -11.18
CA ILE A 92 16.81 4.40 -10.22
C ILE A 92 17.39 4.48 -8.81
N GLU A 93 16.86 5.39 -8.01
CA GLU A 93 17.28 5.61 -6.62
C GLU A 93 16.14 5.28 -5.67
N PHE A 94 16.41 4.48 -4.65
CA PHE A 94 15.50 4.19 -3.55
C PHE A 94 15.85 5.09 -2.36
N ILE A 95 14.85 5.76 -1.80
CA ILE A 95 14.95 6.70 -0.69
C ILE A 95 14.20 6.08 0.49
N VAL A 96 14.94 5.82 1.56
CA VAL A 96 14.39 5.37 2.85
C VAL A 96 13.58 6.52 3.45
N MET A 97 12.30 6.30 3.70
CA MET A 97 11.39 7.39 4.12
C MET A 97 11.70 7.91 5.52
N GLU A 98 12.14 7.04 6.43
CA GLU A 98 12.46 7.40 7.81
C GLU A 98 13.65 8.37 7.90
N SER A 99 14.72 8.09 7.16
CA SER A 99 15.98 8.86 7.20
C SER A 99 16.12 9.86 6.07
N ASN A 100 15.23 9.83 5.08
CA ASN A 100 15.32 10.60 3.83
C ASN A 100 16.67 10.44 3.11
N SER A 101 17.25 9.23 3.20
CA SER A 101 18.56 8.89 2.62
C SER A 101 18.42 7.88 1.48
N VAL A 102 19.36 7.91 0.54
CA VAL A 102 19.40 6.93 -0.55
C VAL A 102 19.92 5.58 -0.05
N ASP A 103 19.20 4.50 -0.35
CA ASP A 103 19.73 3.12 -0.24
C ASP A 103 20.57 2.82 -1.49
N GLU A 104 21.87 3.08 -1.39
CA GLU A 104 22.84 2.89 -2.47
C GLU A 104 22.90 1.44 -2.97
N ALA A 105 22.77 0.47 -2.06
CA ALA A 105 22.88 -0.94 -2.40
C ALA A 105 21.68 -1.39 -3.24
N LYS A 106 20.46 -1.04 -2.81
CA LYS A 106 19.23 -1.34 -3.54
C LYS A 106 19.18 -0.59 -4.87
N SER A 107 19.52 0.69 -4.88
CA SER A 107 19.57 1.55 -6.07
C SER A 107 20.50 0.98 -7.15
N ARG A 108 21.72 0.58 -6.76
CA ARG A 108 22.67 -0.06 -7.67
C ARG A 108 22.12 -1.38 -8.24
N ARG A 109 21.58 -2.26 -7.38
CA ARG A 109 21.04 -3.56 -7.79
C ARG A 109 19.94 -3.43 -8.85
N PHE A 110 19.00 -2.50 -8.64
CA PHE A 110 17.91 -2.28 -9.60
C PHE A 110 18.38 -1.59 -10.88
N THR A 111 19.28 -0.61 -10.77
CA THR A 111 19.89 0.05 -11.95
C THR A 111 20.63 -0.96 -12.84
N GLU A 112 21.40 -1.86 -12.25
CA GLU A 112 22.10 -2.93 -12.96
C GLU A 112 21.11 -3.91 -13.61
N ALA A 113 20.06 -4.32 -12.89
CA ALA A 113 19.06 -5.24 -13.41
C ALA A 113 18.33 -4.65 -14.64
N LEU A 114 17.95 -3.38 -14.60
CA LEU A 114 17.31 -2.68 -15.71
C LEU A 114 18.29 -2.49 -16.89
N THR A 115 19.54 -2.10 -16.61
CA THR A 115 20.58 -1.94 -17.64
C THR A 115 20.87 -3.27 -18.36
N LYS A 116 20.91 -4.39 -17.61
CA LYS A 116 21.05 -5.74 -18.20
C LYS A 116 19.90 -6.11 -19.14
N LYS A 117 18.73 -5.50 -18.97
CA LYS A 117 17.58 -5.63 -19.87
C LYS A 117 17.55 -4.57 -20.98
N SER A 118 18.66 -3.85 -21.18
CA SER A 118 18.81 -2.77 -22.16
C SER A 118 17.84 -1.60 -21.96
N PHE A 119 17.31 -1.44 -20.73
CA PHE A 119 16.55 -0.26 -20.36
C PHE A 119 17.43 0.98 -20.44
N ARG A 120 16.88 2.11 -20.92
CA ARG A 120 17.60 3.37 -21.00
C ARG A 120 16.97 4.40 -20.06
N PHE A 121 17.81 4.98 -19.22
CA PHE A 121 17.43 6.07 -18.34
C PHE A 121 17.54 7.43 -19.05
N PRO A 122 16.78 8.45 -18.61
CA PRO A 122 15.69 8.34 -17.65
C PRO A 122 14.48 7.62 -18.26
N ALA A 123 13.69 6.97 -17.42
CA ALA A 123 12.38 6.46 -17.81
C ALA A 123 11.50 7.60 -18.36
N ARG A 124 10.84 7.36 -19.49
CA ARG A 124 9.89 8.33 -20.06
C ARG A 124 8.56 8.37 -19.31
N TYR A 125 8.21 7.29 -18.64
CA TYR A 125 6.95 7.12 -17.93
C TYR A 125 7.08 6.08 -16.82
N VAL A 126 6.37 6.30 -15.72
CA VAL A 126 6.24 5.36 -14.60
C VAL A 126 4.75 5.16 -14.38
N ALA A 127 4.30 3.91 -14.39
CA ALA A 127 2.95 3.52 -14.05
C ALA A 127 2.95 2.27 -13.18
N GLY A 128 2.00 2.22 -12.25
CA GLY A 128 1.61 1.02 -11.53
C GLY A 128 0.18 0.65 -11.90
N ASN A 129 -0.19 -0.61 -11.68
CA ASN A 129 -1.59 -1.01 -11.73
C ASN A 129 -2.18 -0.75 -10.34
N PRO A 130 -3.14 0.18 -10.17
CA PRO A 130 -3.66 0.56 -8.86
C PRO A 130 -4.75 -0.39 -8.33
N THR A 131 -5.03 -1.49 -9.04
CA THR A 131 -6.12 -2.44 -8.71
C THR A 131 -5.74 -3.47 -7.67
#